data_AF-A0A8S4D6G0-F1
#
_entry.id   AF-A0A8S4D6G0-F1
#
_cell.length_a   1.000
_cell.length_b   1.000
_cell.length_c   1.000
_cell.angle_alpha   90.00
_cell.angle_beta   90.00
_cell.angle_gamma   90.00
#
_symmetry.space_group_name_H-M   'P 1'
#
loop_
_entity.id
_entity.type
_entity.pdbx_description
1 polymer ?
#
loop_
_entity_poly.entity_id
_entity_poly.type
_entity_poly.pdbx_seq_one_letter_code
_entity_poly.pdbx_strand_id
1 'polypeptide(L)'
;MEGIKEESIHHTAVKLADEIKNLSIYKSFYSDVQKLVSSNNVKKEDFKQTLQQAMKEKGLDTKLRNTVFHWVRTQNKQSKIDPLTSLSKASAQWEKRIHKSLNSMCSDLETSLAKIRPQSEQEEFADKWNELSTYSLDLSKYRPVYAPKDFLEVLLTLSGYVPYTREDEPKWEFAHLPLQVKTLDQLHNFVRNSNGRCLDLVLSTGGIASVTVGLSEEPLVPVDAHHPPLAVRLRLRPPARPAPLAPSRDSFCKSWNFYKADFRSLYSAIANIDWSDLYLIRDANEAVDVLYSRLNKEIDKFVPKKGFGAYKNKYIYPDWYTADLIKDIKMKGRLHKEYKASGCKEDYLLFAKVRTRVKEKIHRDYSAYQDKLQRELAREPKSFWRFVKSRSKSSNKSRLEKDGTALNDEECATEFARYFHSVYCDRAPELSASQASRAGGSEGAARVHLQALAPAAVSDALRALAPKRAVGPDGIPPYLVRDCREVLAGPLCHIYNICLESSTYPDSGADPDLKIGDGQVKKGGFA
;
A
#
# COMPACT_ATOMS: atom_id res chain seq x y z
N MET A 1 -17.12 23.86 -14.60
CA MET A 1 -16.31 23.50 -13.41
C MET A 1 -16.07 24.68 -12.47
N GLU A 2 -16.16 25.94 -12.93
CA GLU A 2 -16.02 27.13 -12.07
C GLU A 2 -17.22 27.35 -11.13
N GLY A 3 -18.47 27.15 -11.61
CA GLY A 3 -19.67 27.32 -10.77
C GLY A 3 -19.72 26.44 -9.51
N ILE A 4 -19.21 25.20 -9.57
CA ILE A 4 -19.18 24.28 -8.41
C ILE A 4 -18.16 24.74 -7.35
N LYS A 5 -17.05 25.38 -7.77
CA LYS A 5 -16.08 25.97 -6.83
C LYS A 5 -16.64 27.25 -6.19
N GLU A 6 -17.35 28.08 -6.96
CA GLU A 6 -17.98 29.30 -6.43
C GLU A 6 -19.11 29.00 -5.45
N GLU A 7 -19.96 28.01 -5.73
CA GLU A 7 -21.00 27.54 -4.80
C GLU A 7 -20.40 27.02 -3.48
N SER A 8 -19.29 26.27 -3.55
CA SER A 8 -18.58 25.76 -2.38
C SER A 8 -17.96 26.90 -1.54
N ILE A 9 -17.38 27.92 -2.19
CA ILE A 9 -16.80 29.08 -1.50
C ILE A 9 -17.91 29.93 -0.86
N HIS A 10 -19.02 30.15 -1.56
CA HIS A 10 -20.15 30.91 -1.05
C HIS A 10 -20.77 30.24 0.18
N HIS A 11 -21.01 28.91 0.12
CA HIS A 11 -21.50 28.15 1.26
C HIS A 11 -20.56 28.23 2.47
N THR A 12 -19.25 28.12 2.23
CA THR A 12 -18.23 28.26 3.29
C THR A 12 -18.22 29.66 3.89
N ALA A 13 -18.37 30.71 3.07
CA ALA A 13 -18.42 32.10 3.52
C ALA A 13 -19.66 32.40 4.36
N VAL A 14 -20.82 31.85 3.99
CA VAL A 14 -22.07 32.00 4.77
C VAL A 14 -21.93 31.33 6.14
N LYS A 15 -21.44 30.09 6.18
CA LYS A 15 -21.20 29.36 7.43
C LYS A 15 -20.20 30.09 8.34
N LEU A 16 -19.12 30.60 7.76
CA LEU A 16 -18.12 31.40 8.46
C LEU A 16 -18.72 32.69 9.04
N ALA A 17 -19.59 33.39 8.28
CA ALA A 17 -20.22 34.62 8.73
C ALA A 17 -21.13 34.40 9.94
N ASP A 18 -21.80 33.26 10.04
CA ASP A 18 -22.61 32.90 11.22
C ASP A 18 -21.75 32.45 12.39
N GLU A 19 -20.70 31.68 12.17
CA GLU A 19 -19.80 31.23 13.24
C GLU A 19 -18.96 32.38 13.82
N ILE A 20 -18.55 33.36 13.01
CA ILE A 20 -17.82 34.54 13.48
C ILE A 20 -18.64 35.33 14.51
N LYS A 21 -19.98 35.40 14.38
CA LYS A 21 -20.86 36.08 15.34
C LYS A 21 -20.79 35.45 16.74
N ASN A 22 -20.46 34.16 16.83
CA ASN A 22 -20.36 33.41 18.06
C ASN A 22 -18.96 33.47 18.71
N LEU A 23 -17.97 34.09 18.05
CA LEU A 23 -16.63 34.25 18.59
C LEU A 23 -16.57 35.39 19.61
N SER A 24 -15.78 35.22 20.67
CA SER A 24 -15.58 36.25 21.71
C SER A 24 -15.03 37.58 21.18
N ILE A 25 -14.32 37.55 20.05
CA ILE A 25 -13.72 38.70 19.37
C ILE A 25 -14.76 39.51 18.57
N TYR A 26 -15.93 38.93 18.27
CA TYR A 26 -16.93 39.56 17.41
C TYR A 26 -17.43 40.90 17.97
N LYS A 27 -17.69 40.97 19.27
CA LYS A 27 -18.26 42.17 19.90
C LYS A 27 -17.33 43.38 19.77
N SER A 28 -16.03 43.20 19.96
CA SER A 28 -15.04 44.28 19.81
C SER A 28 -14.82 44.62 18.34
N PHE A 29 -14.72 43.62 17.47
CA PHE A 29 -14.57 43.82 16.03
C PHE A 29 -15.77 44.56 15.42
N TYR A 30 -17.00 44.19 15.78
CA TYR A 30 -18.22 44.85 15.33
C TYR A 30 -18.27 46.31 15.80
N SER A 31 -17.90 46.58 17.05
CA SER A 31 -17.81 47.96 17.56
C SER A 31 -16.78 48.81 16.80
N ASP A 32 -15.62 48.24 16.45
CA ASP A 32 -14.60 48.92 15.65
C ASP A 32 -15.11 49.23 14.23
N VAL A 33 -15.85 48.32 13.62
CA VAL A 33 -16.49 48.53 12.30
C VAL A 33 -17.59 49.59 12.38
N GLN A 34 -18.41 49.61 13.43
CA GLN A 34 -19.43 50.64 13.63
C GLN A 34 -18.80 52.04 13.75
N LYS A 35 -17.72 52.18 14.53
CA LYS A 35 -16.96 53.44 14.63
C LYS A 35 -16.34 53.87 13.30
N LEU A 36 -15.95 52.91 12.47
CA LEU A 36 -15.42 53.18 11.13
C LEU A 36 -16.51 53.67 10.18
N VAL A 37 -17.68 53.04 10.21
CA VAL A 37 -18.84 53.41 9.39
C VAL A 37 -19.37 54.80 9.76
N SER A 38 -19.32 55.17 11.04
CA SER A 38 -19.72 56.50 11.51
C SER A 38 -18.69 57.60 11.22
N SER A 39 -17.57 57.29 10.56
CA SER A 39 -16.56 58.29 10.19
C SER A 39 -16.79 58.84 8.78
N ASN A 40 -16.28 60.05 8.51
CA ASN A 40 -16.36 60.69 7.19
C ASN A 40 -15.64 59.91 6.07
N ASN A 41 -14.94 58.82 6.40
CA ASN A 41 -14.20 57.99 5.46
C ASN A 41 -15.10 56.98 4.72
N VAL A 42 -16.32 56.73 5.21
CA VAL A 42 -17.28 55.81 4.57
C VAL A 42 -18.44 56.63 4.01
N LYS A 43 -18.52 56.71 2.67
CA LYS A 43 -19.55 57.51 1.98
C LYS A 43 -20.80 56.66 1.74
N LYS A 44 -21.98 57.24 1.90
CA LYS A 44 -23.26 56.55 1.67
C LYS A 44 -23.47 56.16 0.20
N GLU A 45 -22.96 56.97 -0.72
CA GLU A 45 -23.08 56.79 -2.18
C GLU A 45 -22.27 55.60 -2.71
N ASP A 46 -21.13 55.29 -2.09
CA ASP A 46 -20.25 54.17 -2.45
C ASP A 46 -19.81 53.40 -1.21
N PHE A 47 -20.80 52.94 -0.44
CA PHE A 47 -20.59 52.33 0.88
C PHE A 47 -19.66 51.12 0.81
N LYS A 48 -19.82 50.27 -0.21
CA LYS A 48 -19.05 49.02 -0.32
C LYS A 48 -17.57 49.27 -0.54
N GLN A 49 -17.21 50.10 -1.52
CA GLN A 49 -15.80 50.33 -1.84
C GLN A 49 -15.12 51.19 -0.79
N THR A 50 -15.80 52.24 -0.31
CA THR A 50 -15.25 53.14 0.72
C THR A 50 -15.07 52.44 2.07
N LEU A 51 -15.98 51.55 2.47
CA LEU A 51 -15.81 50.74 3.68
C LEU A 51 -14.64 49.76 3.56
N GLN A 52 -14.50 49.06 2.43
CA GLN A 52 -13.39 48.13 2.21
C GLN A 52 -12.04 48.84 2.25
N GLN A 53 -11.95 50.03 1.66
CA GLN A 53 -10.75 50.85 1.69
C GLN A 53 -10.43 51.34 3.11
N ALA A 54 -11.43 51.87 3.81
CA ALA A 54 -11.28 52.33 5.19
C ALA A 54 -10.91 51.19 6.17
N MET A 55 -11.40 49.97 5.91
CA MET A 55 -11.05 48.77 6.68
C MET A 55 -9.60 48.33 6.47
N LYS A 56 -9.06 48.49 5.25
CA LYS A 56 -7.65 48.23 4.97
C LYS A 56 -6.75 49.26 5.65
N GLU A 57 -7.10 50.54 5.54
CA GLU A 57 -6.33 51.64 6.13
C GLU A 57 -6.27 51.58 7.66
N LYS A 58 -7.36 51.19 8.33
CA LYS A 58 -7.39 50.98 9.79
C LYS A 58 -6.94 49.59 10.25
N GLY A 59 -6.51 48.71 9.34
CA GLY A 59 -6.03 47.36 9.66
C GLY A 59 -7.11 46.38 10.17
N LEU A 60 -8.40 46.71 10.01
CA LEU A 60 -9.51 45.82 10.36
C LEU A 60 -9.61 44.64 9.39
N ASP A 61 -9.20 44.80 8.13
CA ASP A 61 -9.06 43.70 7.17
C ASP A 61 -8.07 42.63 7.68
N THR A 62 -6.93 43.06 8.25
CA THR A 62 -5.94 42.14 8.83
C THR A 62 -6.50 41.41 10.05
N LYS A 63 -7.23 42.10 10.94
CA LYS A 63 -7.91 41.45 12.08
C LYS A 63 -8.88 40.38 11.59
N LEU A 64 -9.72 40.70 10.59
CA LEU A 64 -10.67 39.77 10.02
C LEU A 64 -9.98 38.55 9.39
N ARG A 65 -8.95 38.76 8.57
CA ARG A 65 -8.15 37.67 7.97
C ARG A 65 -7.51 36.77 9.02
N ASN A 66 -6.99 37.34 10.10
CA ASN A 66 -6.42 36.57 11.20
C ASN A 66 -7.50 35.74 11.92
N THR A 67 -8.68 36.30 12.15
CA THR A 67 -9.82 35.54 12.71
C THR A 67 -10.21 34.36 11.82
N VAL A 68 -10.29 34.58 10.50
CA VAL A 68 -10.56 33.52 9.53
C VAL A 68 -9.45 32.46 9.54
N PHE A 69 -8.17 32.88 9.57
CA PHE A 69 -7.03 31.97 9.62
C PHE A 69 -7.07 31.07 10.87
N HIS A 70 -7.33 31.65 12.04
CA HIS A 70 -7.45 30.89 13.28
C HIS A 70 -8.64 29.93 13.26
N TRP A 71 -9.78 30.37 12.71
CA TRP A 71 -10.97 29.54 12.54
C TRP A 71 -10.72 28.34 11.62
N VAL A 72 -10.11 28.56 10.44
CA VAL A 72 -9.73 27.47 9.51
C VAL A 72 -8.76 26.50 10.18
N ARG A 73 -7.80 27.02 10.95
CA ARG A 73 -6.83 26.21 11.70
C ARG A 73 -7.50 25.38 12.81
N THR A 74 -8.53 25.90 13.48
CA THR A 74 -9.28 25.13 14.48
C THR A 74 -10.14 24.04 13.84
N GLN A 75 -10.78 24.32 12.71
CA GLN A 75 -11.53 23.29 11.96
C GLN A 75 -10.59 22.17 11.45
N ASN A 76 -9.35 22.51 11.06
CA ASN A 76 -8.32 21.54 10.72
C ASN A 76 -7.68 20.81 11.93
N LYS A 77 -7.89 21.25 13.18
CA LYS A 77 -7.44 20.49 14.36
C LYS A 77 -8.43 19.39 14.75
N GLN A 78 -9.71 19.53 14.38
CA GLN A 78 -10.70 18.46 14.52
C GLN A 78 -10.45 17.29 13.55
N SER A 79 -9.57 17.44 12.54
CA SER A 79 -9.05 16.29 11.79
C SER A 79 -8.04 15.53 12.66
N LYS A 80 -8.52 14.49 13.33
CA LYS A 80 -7.79 13.32 13.86
C LYS A 80 -6.27 13.54 13.99
N ILE A 81 -5.82 14.16 15.09
CA ILE A 81 -4.42 13.98 15.49
C ILE A 81 -4.30 12.53 15.95
N ASP A 82 -3.67 11.71 15.12
CA ASP A 82 -3.33 10.34 15.43
C ASP A 82 -2.45 10.28 16.70
N PRO A 83 -2.86 9.52 17.75
CA PRO A 83 -2.10 9.38 19.00
C PRO A 83 -0.65 8.99 18.78
N LEU A 84 -0.39 8.15 17.76
CA LEU A 84 0.95 7.68 17.42
C LEU A 84 1.83 8.81 16.88
N THR A 85 1.23 9.77 16.19
CA THR A 85 1.94 10.95 15.67
C THR A 85 2.37 11.89 16.80
N SER A 86 1.53 12.06 17.84
CA SER A 86 1.88 12.83 19.04
C SER A 86 2.98 12.15 19.85
N LEU A 87 2.88 10.83 20.05
CA LEU A 87 3.91 10.04 20.73
C LEU A 87 5.25 10.08 19.98
N SER A 88 5.22 9.95 18.65
CA SER A 88 6.41 10.06 17.81
C SER A 88 7.09 11.42 17.92
N LYS A 89 6.31 12.51 18.04
CA LYS A 89 6.84 13.86 18.24
C LYS A 89 7.48 14.02 19.62
N ALA A 90 6.81 13.54 20.68
CA ALA A 90 7.35 13.57 22.03
C ALA A 90 8.64 12.75 22.15
N SER A 91 8.68 11.56 21.57
CA SER A 91 9.88 10.71 21.47
C SER A 91 11.02 11.44 20.75
N ALA A 92 10.77 12.03 19.57
CA ALA A 92 11.79 12.77 18.85
C ALA A 92 12.29 14.02 19.60
N GLN A 93 11.44 14.67 20.39
CA GLN A 93 11.84 15.79 21.25
C GLN A 93 12.71 15.33 22.42
N TRP A 94 12.33 14.21 23.06
CA TRP A 94 13.10 13.59 24.12
C TRP A 94 14.48 13.17 23.64
N GLU A 95 14.57 12.45 22.51
CA GLU A 95 15.83 12.04 21.91
C GLU A 95 16.74 13.22 21.60
N LYS A 96 16.18 14.30 21.02
CA LYS A 96 16.94 15.53 20.75
C LYS A 96 17.47 16.17 22.03
N ARG A 97 16.68 16.17 23.11
CA ARG A 97 17.09 16.74 24.41
C ARG A 97 18.22 15.91 25.02
N ILE A 98 18.06 14.58 25.06
CA ILE A 98 19.08 13.65 25.54
C ILE A 98 20.37 13.78 24.72
N HIS A 99 20.27 13.83 23.40
CA HIS A 99 21.42 13.98 22.52
C HIS A 99 22.18 15.31 22.76
N LYS A 100 21.46 16.42 22.97
CA LYS A 100 22.08 17.71 23.32
C LYS A 100 22.78 17.65 24.68
N SER A 101 22.16 17.05 25.67
CA SER A 101 22.73 16.92 27.02
C SER A 101 23.96 16.01 27.02
N LEU A 102 23.92 14.90 26.28
CA LEU A 102 25.08 14.02 26.06
C LEU A 102 26.23 14.76 25.38
N ASN A 103 25.97 15.51 24.30
CA ASN A 103 27.01 16.29 23.64
C ASN A 103 27.59 17.38 24.55
N SER A 104 26.77 18.03 25.38
CA SER A 104 27.24 18.99 26.37
C SER A 104 28.13 18.32 27.42
N MET A 105 27.72 17.16 27.95
CA MET A 105 28.53 16.40 28.90
C MET A 105 29.86 15.93 28.29
N CYS A 106 29.83 15.46 27.04
CA CYS A 106 31.01 15.09 26.29
C CYS A 106 31.97 16.27 26.09
N SER A 107 31.44 17.45 25.79
CA SER A 107 32.23 18.68 25.70
C SER A 107 32.87 19.04 27.04
N ASP A 108 32.13 18.95 28.15
CA ASP A 108 32.63 19.29 29.49
C ASP A 108 33.68 18.29 29.99
N LEU A 109 33.54 17.02 29.60
CA LEU A 109 34.49 15.95 29.96
C LEU A 109 35.65 15.83 28.96
N GLU A 110 35.69 16.65 27.91
CA GLU A 110 36.63 16.55 26.79
C GLU A 110 36.68 15.13 26.18
N THR A 111 35.54 14.44 26.19
CA THR A 111 35.38 13.07 25.68
C THR A 111 34.49 13.07 24.45
N SER A 112 34.77 12.19 23.49
CA SER A 112 33.87 11.97 22.36
C SER A 112 32.91 10.82 22.66
N LEU A 113 31.63 10.98 22.31
CA LEU A 113 30.62 9.88 22.34
C LEU A 113 31.07 8.66 21.54
N ALA A 114 31.86 8.88 20.48
CA ALA A 114 32.48 7.84 19.69
C ALA A 114 33.82 8.35 19.16
N LYS A 115 34.93 7.84 19.71
CA LYS A 115 36.26 7.96 19.10
C LYS A 115 36.75 6.59 18.67
N ILE A 116 37.49 6.55 17.57
CA ILE A 116 38.32 5.39 17.25
C ILE A 116 39.37 5.31 18.37
N ARG A 117 39.49 4.14 19.02
CA ARG A 117 40.49 3.97 20.08
C ARG A 117 41.89 4.19 19.49
N PRO A 118 42.74 5.03 20.09
CA PRO A 118 44.14 5.16 19.68
C PRO A 118 44.87 3.83 19.84
N GLN A 119 45.98 3.66 19.10
CA GLN A 119 46.73 2.41 19.06
C GLN A 119 47.24 1.99 20.45
N SER A 120 47.63 2.95 21.30
CA SER A 120 48.03 2.71 22.68
C SER A 120 46.91 2.11 23.55
N GLU A 121 45.67 2.60 23.42
CA GLU A 121 44.51 2.03 24.13
C GLU A 121 44.19 0.63 23.58
N GLN A 122 44.38 0.39 22.28
CA GLN A 122 44.14 -0.94 21.69
C GLN A 122 45.14 -1.98 22.18
N GLU A 123 46.43 -1.60 22.29
CA GLU A 123 47.49 -2.45 22.82
C GLU A 123 47.26 -2.74 24.32
N GLU A 124 46.90 -1.72 25.11
CA GLU A 124 46.56 -1.92 26.53
C GLU A 124 45.35 -2.84 26.73
N PHE A 125 44.30 -2.69 25.91
CA PHE A 125 43.13 -3.56 25.95
C PHE A 125 43.44 -5.00 25.51
N ALA A 126 44.41 -5.19 24.61
CA ALA A 126 44.84 -6.51 24.17
C ALA A 126 45.66 -7.21 25.26
N ASP A 127 46.57 -6.49 25.90
CA ASP A 127 47.44 -7.01 26.97
C ASP A 127 46.65 -7.30 28.26
N LYS A 128 45.65 -6.48 28.58
CA LYS A 128 44.81 -6.62 29.78
C LYS A 128 43.44 -7.25 29.49
N TRP A 129 43.29 -7.96 28.37
CA TRP A 129 42.01 -8.54 27.94
C TRP A 129 41.36 -9.44 29.01
N ASN A 130 42.18 -10.18 29.76
CA ASN A 130 41.71 -11.08 30.82
C ASN A 130 41.38 -10.37 32.15
N GLU A 131 41.72 -9.08 32.28
CA GLU A 131 41.51 -8.25 33.48
C GLU A 131 40.41 -7.20 33.26
N LEU A 132 39.64 -7.26 32.18
CA LEU A 132 38.62 -6.26 31.86
C LEU A 132 37.53 -6.11 32.94
N SER A 133 37.33 -7.12 33.79
CA SER A 133 36.37 -7.06 34.91
C SER A 133 36.87 -6.24 36.10
N THR A 134 38.18 -5.96 36.21
CA THR A 134 38.75 -5.11 37.27
C THR A 134 38.88 -3.65 36.86
N TYR A 135 38.53 -3.31 35.61
CA TYR A 135 38.51 -1.94 35.10
C TYR A 135 37.37 -1.14 35.75
N SER A 136 37.66 -0.49 36.88
CA SER A 136 36.70 0.41 37.53
C SER A 136 36.62 1.74 36.77
N LEU A 137 35.54 1.90 36.01
CA LEU A 137 35.17 3.20 35.46
C LEU A 137 34.68 4.09 36.60
N ASP A 138 35.40 5.17 36.87
CA ASP A 138 34.93 6.20 37.78
C ASP A 138 33.71 6.92 37.18
N LEU A 139 32.53 6.46 37.59
CA LEU A 139 31.24 7.00 37.13
C LEU A 139 30.90 8.34 37.77
N SER A 140 31.65 8.81 38.77
CA SER A 140 31.38 10.08 39.47
C SER A 140 31.45 11.30 38.54
N LYS A 141 32.18 11.17 37.43
CA LYS A 141 32.34 12.20 36.40
C LYS A 141 31.11 12.34 35.50
N TYR A 142 30.23 11.33 35.44
CA TYR A 142 29.04 11.34 34.59
C TYR A 142 27.84 11.82 35.41
N ARG A 143 27.42 13.07 35.19
CA ARG A 143 26.18 13.60 35.77
C ARG A 143 24.94 13.01 35.07
N PRO A 144 23.78 12.99 35.72
CA PRO A 144 22.53 12.61 35.06
C PRO A 144 22.28 13.46 33.80
N VAL A 145 21.90 12.82 32.69
CA VAL A 145 21.67 13.46 31.39
C VAL A 145 20.35 14.27 31.38
N TYR A 146 19.45 14.00 32.32
CA TYR A 146 18.17 14.67 32.46
C TYR A 146 17.79 14.78 33.95
N ALA A 147 17.03 15.83 34.29
CA ALA A 147 16.35 15.95 35.56
C ALA A 147 14.92 15.36 35.47
N PRO A 148 14.31 14.96 36.60
CA PRO A 148 12.91 14.52 36.61
C PRO A 148 11.93 15.54 36.00
N LYS A 149 12.22 16.85 36.16
CA LYS A 149 11.46 17.94 35.52
C LYS A 149 11.47 17.87 34.00
N ASP A 150 12.59 17.49 33.40
CA ASP A 150 12.73 17.40 31.94
C ASP A 150 11.83 16.31 31.37
N PHE A 151 11.66 15.21 32.10
CA PHE A 151 10.76 14.13 31.74
C PHE A 151 9.29 14.56 31.89
N LEU A 152 8.96 15.27 32.98
CA LEU A 152 7.62 15.84 33.18
C LEU A 152 7.24 16.81 32.05
N GLU A 153 8.15 17.64 31.57
CA GLU A 153 7.89 18.50 30.42
C GLU A 153 7.54 17.72 29.16
N VAL A 154 8.21 16.59 28.89
CA VAL A 154 7.86 15.70 27.76
C VAL A 154 6.48 15.08 27.98
N LEU A 155 6.17 14.62 29.20
CA LEU A 155 4.83 14.09 29.51
C LEU A 155 3.74 15.15 29.35
N LEU A 156 4.01 16.41 29.68
CA LEU A 156 3.08 17.51 29.46
C LEU A 156 2.82 17.75 27.96
N THR A 157 3.76 17.44 27.05
CA THR A 157 3.49 17.51 25.60
C THR A 157 2.57 16.41 25.09
N LEU A 158 2.43 15.31 25.84
CA LEU A 158 1.52 14.20 25.51
C LEU A 158 0.05 14.51 25.87
N SER A 159 -0.18 15.54 26.71
CA SER A 159 -1.51 15.92 27.26
C SER A 159 -2.55 16.43 26.26
N GLY A 160 -2.30 16.30 24.95
CA GLY A 160 -3.25 16.68 23.90
C GLY A 160 -4.32 15.62 23.58
N TYR A 161 -4.33 14.48 24.26
CA TYR A 161 -5.22 13.35 23.97
C TYR A 161 -5.99 12.90 25.21
N VAL A 162 -7.24 13.34 25.32
CA VAL A 162 -8.23 12.80 26.28
C VAL A 162 -9.52 12.45 25.53
N PRO A 163 -9.63 11.26 24.92
CA PRO A 163 -10.90 10.72 24.51
C PRO A 163 -11.34 9.78 25.61
N TYR A 164 -12.35 10.21 26.36
CA TYR A 164 -13.01 9.46 27.43
C TYR A 164 -12.27 9.38 28.75
N THR A 165 -12.52 10.36 29.61
CA THR A 165 -12.68 10.05 31.04
C THR A 165 -14.14 9.63 31.24
N ARG A 166 -14.39 8.39 31.68
CA ARG A 166 -15.68 8.04 32.30
C ARG A 166 -15.83 8.83 33.60
N GLU A 167 -17.06 9.19 33.98
CA GLU A 167 -17.31 10.08 35.14
C GLU A 167 -16.74 9.53 36.47
N ASP A 168 -16.52 8.22 36.56
CA ASP A 168 -16.08 7.52 37.78
C ASP A 168 -14.57 7.18 37.84
N GLU A 169 -13.78 7.54 36.82
CA GLU A 169 -12.34 7.21 36.80
C GLU A 169 -11.45 8.36 37.30
N PRO A 170 -10.41 8.07 38.09
CA PRO A 170 -9.49 9.07 38.60
C PRO A 170 -8.81 9.82 37.45
N LYS A 171 -8.93 11.16 37.42
CA LYS A 171 -8.38 12.09 36.40
C LYS A 171 -6.84 12.23 36.43
N TRP A 172 -6.12 11.16 36.72
CA TRP A 172 -4.67 11.18 36.89
C TRP A 172 -4.00 10.49 35.73
N GLU A 173 -4.02 11.02 34.51
CA GLU A 173 -3.19 10.43 33.44
C GLU A 173 -2.85 11.42 32.32
N PHE A 174 -1.56 11.49 31.97
CA PHE A 174 -1.00 12.43 30.98
C PHE A 174 -1.36 12.08 29.52
N ALA A 175 -1.75 10.83 29.22
CA ALA A 175 -2.26 10.39 27.93
C ALA A 175 -2.90 9.00 28.01
N HIS A 176 -4.10 8.82 27.41
CA HIS A 176 -4.68 7.50 27.18
C HIS A 176 -4.31 7.01 25.78
N LEU A 177 -3.43 6.03 25.63
CA LEU A 177 -3.13 5.46 24.31
C LEU A 177 -4.09 4.28 24.04
N PRO A 178 -4.99 4.36 23.04
CA PRO A 178 -5.82 3.22 22.67
C PRO A 178 -4.92 2.18 22.00
N LEU A 179 -4.41 1.24 22.78
CA LEU A 179 -3.75 0.06 22.26
C LEU A 179 -4.85 -0.84 21.68
N GLN A 180 -4.93 -0.89 20.35
CA GLN A 180 -5.83 -1.78 19.60
C GLN A 180 -5.35 -3.24 19.74
N VAL A 181 -5.61 -3.83 20.91
CA VAL A 181 -5.48 -5.28 21.11
C VAL A 181 -6.81 -5.94 20.76
N LYS A 182 -6.78 -7.02 19.97
CA LYS A 182 -8.02 -7.63 19.46
C LYS A 182 -8.82 -8.32 20.57
N THR A 183 -8.14 -8.79 21.63
CA THR A 183 -8.72 -9.39 22.83
C THR A 183 -7.78 -9.25 24.03
N LEU A 184 -8.33 -9.22 25.25
CA LEU A 184 -7.60 -9.18 26.52
C LEU A 184 -6.65 -10.40 26.70
N ASP A 185 -6.96 -11.52 26.03
CA ASP A 185 -6.15 -12.75 26.00
C ASP A 185 -4.76 -12.60 25.36
N GLN A 186 -4.48 -11.47 24.69
CA GLN A 186 -3.16 -11.16 24.10
C GLN A 186 -2.18 -10.56 25.11
N LEU A 187 -2.63 -10.24 26.33
CA LEU A 187 -1.78 -9.88 27.46
C LEU A 187 -1.30 -11.16 28.14
N HIS A 188 -0.01 -11.49 27.99
CA HIS A 188 0.52 -12.78 28.43
C HIS A 188 1.26 -12.73 29.78
N ASN A 189 1.38 -11.57 30.42
CA ASN A 189 2.06 -11.45 31.70
C ASN A 189 1.09 -11.53 32.88
N PHE A 190 1.26 -12.56 33.72
CA PHE A 190 0.51 -12.75 34.98
C PHE A 190 1.41 -12.75 36.21
N VAL A 191 2.70 -12.44 36.05
CA VAL A 191 3.66 -12.37 37.17
C VAL A 191 3.37 -11.10 37.98
N ARG A 192 3.08 -11.29 39.27
CA ARG A 192 2.78 -10.21 40.21
C ARG A 192 4.04 -9.84 40.99
N ASN A 193 4.20 -8.54 41.26
CA ASN A 193 5.23 -8.03 42.15
C ASN A 193 4.86 -8.24 43.63
N SER A 194 5.73 -7.77 44.53
CA SER A 194 5.55 -7.84 45.98
C SER A 194 4.24 -7.24 46.50
N ASN A 195 3.62 -6.32 45.75
CA ASN A 195 2.35 -5.67 46.07
C ASN A 195 1.15 -6.31 45.37
N GLY A 196 1.33 -7.49 44.75
CA GLY A 196 0.27 -8.19 44.02
C GLY A 196 -0.12 -7.55 42.68
N ARG A 197 0.66 -6.60 42.16
CA ARG A 197 0.37 -5.85 40.92
C ARG A 197 1.21 -6.39 39.74
N CYS A 198 0.68 -6.32 38.53
CA CYS A 198 1.41 -6.59 37.29
C CYS A 198 1.78 -5.25 36.64
N LEU A 199 3.06 -4.86 36.69
CA LEU A 199 3.53 -3.59 36.13
C LEU A 199 4.14 -3.76 34.73
N ASP A 200 4.65 -4.95 34.42
CA ASP A 200 5.35 -5.23 33.17
C ASP A 200 4.38 -5.82 32.13
N LEU A 201 4.48 -5.34 30.88
CA LEU A 201 3.59 -5.77 29.80
C LEU A 201 4.33 -6.71 28.84
N VAL A 202 3.76 -7.90 28.62
CA VAL A 202 4.20 -8.83 27.56
C VAL A 202 3.08 -8.94 26.53
N LEU A 203 3.31 -8.35 25.36
CA LEU A 203 2.38 -8.33 24.24
C LEU A 203 2.91 -9.22 23.10
N SER A 204 2.01 -9.96 22.47
CA SER A 204 2.33 -10.85 21.35
C SER A 204 1.43 -10.54 20.16
N THR A 205 2.04 -10.31 19.00
CA THR A 205 1.32 -10.14 17.73
C THR A 205 1.30 -11.46 16.96
N GLY A 206 0.21 -11.73 16.21
CA GLY A 206 -0.11 -13.02 15.58
C GLY A 206 1.06 -13.77 14.91
N GLY A 207 1.11 -15.09 15.12
CA GLY A 207 2.16 -16.01 14.64
C GLY A 207 2.72 -16.95 15.73
N ILE A 208 2.37 -16.71 16.99
CA ILE A 208 2.86 -17.48 18.15
C ILE A 208 1.79 -18.51 18.58
N ALA A 209 2.22 -19.74 18.91
CA ALA A 209 1.34 -20.84 19.32
C ALA A 209 0.96 -20.73 20.79
N SER A 210 1.93 -20.41 21.64
CA SER A 210 1.73 -20.08 23.04
C SER A 210 2.87 -19.19 23.55
N VAL A 211 2.54 -18.23 24.41
CA VAL A 211 3.50 -17.45 25.19
C VAL A 211 3.33 -17.87 26.64
N THR A 212 4.43 -18.23 27.30
CA THR A 212 4.44 -18.50 28.74
C THR A 212 5.40 -17.54 29.40
N VAL A 213 4.93 -16.76 30.35
CA VAL A 213 5.73 -15.81 31.14
C VAL A 213 5.85 -16.34 32.55
N GLY A 214 7.07 -16.46 33.06
CA GLY A 214 7.37 -16.85 34.44
C GLY A 214 8.46 -15.97 35.04
N LEU A 215 8.82 -16.20 36.30
CA LEU A 215 9.98 -15.56 36.92
C LEU A 215 11.27 -16.12 36.32
N SER A 216 12.27 -15.27 36.14
CA SER A 216 13.61 -15.69 35.75
C SER A 216 14.31 -16.37 36.92
N GLU A 217 14.79 -17.59 36.70
CA GLU A 217 15.57 -18.36 37.68
C GLU A 217 17.04 -17.89 37.75
N GLU A 218 17.50 -17.13 36.75
CA GLU A 218 18.87 -16.60 36.65
C GLU A 218 18.86 -15.07 36.48
N PRO A 219 18.77 -14.29 37.57
CA PRO A 219 18.82 -12.83 37.49
C PRO A 219 20.27 -12.34 37.28
N LEU A 220 20.52 -11.60 36.19
CA LEU A 220 21.82 -10.99 35.90
C LEU A 220 22.18 -9.81 36.82
N VAL A 221 21.18 -9.28 37.53
CA VAL A 221 21.28 -8.15 38.47
C VAL A 221 20.45 -8.44 39.73
N PRO A 222 20.72 -7.78 40.86
CA PRO A 222 19.88 -7.91 42.06
C PRO A 222 18.39 -7.66 41.74
N VAL A 223 17.53 -8.54 42.24
CA VAL A 223 16.10 -8.55 41.90
C VAL A 223 15.40 -7.32 42.47
N ASP A 224 14.74 -6.57 41.59
CA ASP A 224 13.86 -5.47 41.97
C ASP A 224 12.50 -6.02 42.48
N ALA A 225 12.06 -5.56 43.64
CA ALA A 225 10.83 -6.03 44.28
C ALA A 225 9.55 -5.60 43.54
N HIS A 226 9.60 -4.52 42.76
CA HIS A 226 8.52 -4.00 41.95
C HIS A 226 8.56 -4.50 40.50
N HIS A 227 9.76 -4.77 39.97
CA HIS A 227 10.00 -5.29 38.62
C HIS A 227 10.76 -6.63 38.65
N PRO A 228 10.09 -7.73 39.03
CA PRO A 228 10.75 -9.03 39.08
C PRO A 228 11.16 -9.47 37.66
N PRO A 229 12.36 -10.03 37.47
CA PRO A 229 12.86 -10.41 36.15
C PRO A 229 11.99 -11.52 35.56
N LEU A 230 11.62 -11.37 34.29
CA LEU A 230 10.69 -12.26 33.59
C LEU A 230 11.43 -13.21 32.63
N ALA A 231 11.12 -14.50 32.70
CA ALA A 231 11.48 -15.49 31.68
C ALA A 231 10.29 -15.67 30.71
N VAL A 232 10.47 -15.25 29.46
CA VAL A 232 9.45 -15.37 28.42
C VAL A 232 9.79 -16.54 27.50
N ARG A 233 8.97 -17.60 27.54
CA ARG A 233 9.08 -18.75 26.64
C ARG A 233 8.08 -18.60 25.50
N LEU A 234 8.61 -18.57 24.28
CA LEU A 234 7.82 -18.45 23.06
C LEU A 234 7.78 -19.80 22.34
N ARG A 235 6.59 -20.39 22.21
CA ARG A 235 6.38 -21.48 21.24
C ARG A 235 5.88 -20.87 19.95
N LEU A 236 6.77 -20.76 18.97
CA LEU A 236 6.39 -20.35 17.62
C LEU A 236 5.45 -21.41 17.04
N ARG A 237 4.36 -21.00 16.36
CA ARG A 237 3.69 -21.96 15.49
C ARG A 237 4.74 -22.36 14.45
N PRO A 238 4.97 -23.66 14.17
CA PRO A 238 5.61 -24.03 12.92
C PRO A 238 4.83 -23.29 11.83
N PRO A 239 5.50 -22.67 10.85
CA PRO A 239 4.84 -21.79 9.91
C PRO A 239 3.62 -22.53 9.35
N ALA A 240 2.44 -22.15 9.83
CA ALA A 240 1.19 -22.41 9.18
C ALA A 240 1.19 -21.47 7.96
N ARG A 241 2.12 -21.70 7.05
CA ARG A 241 1.67 -21.88 5.69
C ARG A 241 0.60 -22.96 5.85
N PRO A 242 -0.70 -22.70 5.59
CA PRO A 242 -1.38 -23.70 4.79
C PRO A 242 -0.36 -24.10 3.73
N ALA A 243 0.09 -25.37 3.69
CA ALA A 243 0.89 -25.84 2.57
C ALA A 243 0.22 -25.24 1.34
N PRO A 244 0.83 -24.24 0.66
CA PRO A 244 0.11 -23.13 0.03
C PRO A 244 -1.02 -23.70 -0.78
N LEU A 245 -2.24 -23.72 -0.20
CA LEU A 245 -3.33 -24.67 -0.51
C LEU A 245 -2.92 -25.58 -1.65
N ALA A 246 -2.03 -26.58 -1.46
CA ALA A 246 -1.14 -27.11 -2.52
C ALA A 246 -1.77 -26.83 -3.88
N PRO A 247 -1.40 -25.69 -4.53
CA PRO A 247 -2.31 -24.90 -5.36
C PRO A 247 -3.14 -25.90 -6.10
N SER A 248 -4.46 -25.94 -5.81
CA SER A 248 -5.36 -27.01 -6.27
C SER A 248 -4.76 -27.51 -7.56
N ARG A 249 -4.29 -28.78 -7.59
CA ARG A 249 -3.47 -29.26 -8.72
C ARG A 249 -4.19 -29.07 -10.07
N ASP A 250 -5.45 -28.67 -10.01
CA ASP A 250 -6.37 -28.32 -11.06
C ASP A 250 -6.40 -26.82 -11.49
N SER A 251 -5.78 -25.85 -10.79
CA SER A 251 -5.93 -24.40 -11.12
C SER A 251 -4.66 -23.67 -11.55
N PHE A 252 -3.45 -24.23 -11.42
CA PHE A 252 -2.30 -23.69 -12.17
C PHE A 252 -2.29 -24.27 -13.58
N CYS A 253 -3.23 -23.81 -14.39
CA CYS A 253 -3.23 -24.06 -15.83
C CYS A 253 -1.84 -23.72 -16.40
N LYS A 254 -1.31 -24.63 -17.22
CA LYS A 254 -0.08 -24.48 -18.00
C LYS A 254 -0.21 -23.27 -18.95
N SER A 255 -0.03 -22.05 -18.45
CA SER A 255 -0.17 -20.83 -19.24
C SER A 255 0.82 -20.83 -20.41
N TRP A 256 0.31 -20.57 -21.62
CA TRP A 256 1.11 -20.46 -22.83
C TRP A 256 2.16 -19.37 -22.73
N ASN A 257 3.36 -19.66 -23.24
CA ASN A 257 4.44 -18.68 -23.35
C ASN A 257 4.53 -18.13 -24.77
N PHE A 258 3.67 -17.16 -25.07
CA PHE A 258 3.66 -16.49 -26.37
C PHE A 258 4.97 -15.78 -26.74
N TYR A 259 5.89 -15.54 -25.79
CA TYR A 259 7.22 -15.00 -26.11
C TYR A 259 8.11 -15.97 -26.87
N LYS A 260 7.81 -17.28 -26.80
CA LYS A 260 8.55 -18.35 -27.47
C LYS A 260 7.71 -19.04 -28.55
N ALA A 261 6.58 -18.44 -28.95
CA ALA A 261 5.70 -19.01 -29.96
C ALA A 261 6.34 -18.95 -31.36
N ASP A 262 6.13 -20.00 -32.15
CA ASP A 262 6.35 -19.93 -33.59
C ASP A 262 5.11 -19.34 -34.28
N PHE A 263 5.06 -18.01 -34.36
CA PHE A 263 3.91 -17.29 -34.92
C PHE A 263 3.66 -17.58 -36.39
N ARG A 264 4.71 -17.85 -37.19
CA ARG A 264 4.55 -18.10 -38.63
C ARG A 264 3.80 -19.40 -38.85
N SER A 265 4.23 -20.47 -38.17
CA SER A 265 3.57 -21.77 -38.24
C SER A 265 2.19 -21.72 -37.58
N LEU A 266 2.05 -21.03 -36.45
CA LEU A 266 0.76 -20.84 -35.77
C LEU A 266 -0.27 -20.14 -36.65
N TYR A 267 0.07 -19.01 -37.28
CA TYR A 267 -0.86 -18.29 -38.16
C TYR A 267 -1.24 -19.12 -39.39
N SER A 268 -0.28 -19.84 -39.98
CA SER A 268 -0.58 -20.76 -41.08
C SER A 268 -1.50 -21.90 -40.65
N ALA A 269 -1.35 -22.43 -39.44
CA ALA A 269 -2.20 -23.49 -38.92
C ALA A 269 -3.62 -22.99 -38.62
N ILE A 270 -3.75 -21.81 -37.99
CA ILE A 270 -5.05 -21.19 -37.71
C ILE A 270 -5.80 -20.90 -39.01
N ALA A 271 -5.11 -20.41 -40.05
CA ALA A 271 -5.71 -20.13 -41.35
C ALA A 271 -6.26 -21.37 -42.07
N ASN A 272 -5.72 -22.56 -41.76
CA ASN A 272 -6.11 -23.83 -42.35
C ASN A 272 -7.12 -24.62 -41.49
N ILE A 273 -7.67 -24.03 -40.43
CA ILE A 273 -8.71 -24.68 -39.64
C ILE A 273 -10.00 -24.76 -40.47
N ASP A 274 -10.55 -25.97 -40.60
CA ASP A 274 -11.88 -26.19 -41.14
C ASP A 274 -12.95 -25.87 -40.08
N TRP A 275 -13.87 -24.98 -40.45
CA TRP A 275 -14.98 -24.49 -39.63
C TRP A 275 -16.35 -24.97 -40.14
N SER A 276 -16.38 -25.84 -41.16
CA SER A 276 -17.62 -26.24 -41.83
C SER A 276 -18.65 -26.87 -40.88
N ASP A 277 -18.17 -27.64 -39.90
CA ASP A 277 -18.95 -28.25 -38.83
C ASP A 277 -19.54 -27.21 -37.87
N LEU A 278 -18.78 -26.17 -37.53
CA LEU A 278 -19.21 -25.11 -36.62
C LEU A 278 -20.45 -24.37 -37.15
N TYR A 279 -20.57 -24.17 -38.47
CA TYR A 279 -21.72 -23.49 -39.08
C TYR A 279 -23.04 -24.30 -39.01
N LEU A 280 -22.96 -25.59 -38.74
CA LEU A 280 -24.14 -26.46 -38.57
C LEU A 280 -24.70 -26.41 -37.15
N ILE A 281 -23.88 -26.03 -36.18
CA ILE A 281 -24.26 -25.94 -34.77
C ILE A 281 -25.27 -24.80 -34.59
N ARG A 282 -26.23 -25.02 -33.69
CA ARG A 282 -27.28 -24.05 -33.31
C ARG A 282 -27.29 -23.73 -31.82
N ASP A 283 -26.52 -24.47 -31.02
CA ASP A 283 -26.31 -24.18 -29.61
C ASP A 283 -25.07 -23.28 -29.42
N ALA A 284 -25.22 -22.23 -28.62
CA ALA A 284 -24.17 -21.23 -28.41
C ALA A 284 -22.98 -21.78 -27.62
N ASN A 285 -23.21 -22.65 -26.63
CA ASN A 285 -22.17 -23.26 -25.82
C ASN A 285 -21.36 -24.25 -26.66
N GLU A 286 -22.05 -25.14 -27.37
CA GLU A 286 -21.41 -26.14 -28.25
C GLU A 286 -20.55 -25.46 -29.34
N ALA A 287 -21.05 -24.39 -29.96
CA ALA A 287 -20.30 -23.68 -31.00
C ALA A 287 -19.03 -23.00 -30.45
N VAL A 288 -19.10 -22.45 -29.23
CA VAL A 288 -17.94 -21.83 -28.55
C VAL A 288 -16.92 -22.88 -28.11
N ASP A 289 -17.37 -24.03 -27.62
CA ASP A 289 -16.49 -25.12 -27.23
C ASP A 289 -15.74 -25.70 -28.44
N VAL A 290 -16.41 -25.83 -29.59
CA VAL A 290 -15.76 -26.20 -30.86
C VAL A 290 -14.74 -25.14 -31.30
N LEU A 291 -15.08 -23.85 -31.21
CA LEU A 291 -14.16 -22.76 -31.50
C LEU A 291 -12.87 -22.85 -30.66
N TYR A 292 -13.01 -22.91 -29.33
CA TYR A 292 -11.87 -22.96 -28.43
C TYR A 292 -11.09 -24.26 -28.53
N SER A 293 -11.75 -25.41 -28.67
CA SER A 293 -11.03 -26.69 -28.80
C SER A 293 -10.13 -26.73 -30.04
N ARG A 294 -10.60 -26.22 -31.18
CA ARG A 294 -9.82 -26.10 -32.43
C ARG A 294 -8.67 -25.12 -32.27
N LEU A 295 -8.94 -23.93 -31.72
CA LEU A 295 -7.94 -22.89 -31.55
C LEU A 295 -6.86 -23.29 -30.54
N ASN A 296 -7.26 -23.80 -29.37
CA ASN A 296 -6.37 -24.24 -28.32
C ASN A 296 -5.50 -25.43 -28.75
N LYS A 297 -6.02 -26.32 -29.62
CA LYS A 297 -5.26 -27.41 -30.22
C LYS A 297 -4.10 -26.90 -31.08
N GLU A 298 -4.31 -25.86 -31.89
CA GLU A 298 -3.23 -25.28 -32.68
C GLU A 298 -2.27 -24.46 -31.82
N ILE A 299 -2.77 -23.68 -30.86
CA ILE A 299 -1.93 -22.95 -29.90
C ILE A 299 -1.05 -23.91 -29.10
N ASP A 300 -1.57 -25.05 -28.64
CA ASP A 300 -0.82 -26.07 -27.89
C ASP A 300 0.36 -26.67 -28.67
N LYS A 301 0.23 -26.78 -30.01
CA LYS A 301 1.30 -27.32 -30.86
C LYS A 301 2.44 -26.32 -31.06
N PHE A 302 2.11 -25.04 -31.25
CA PHE A 302 3.08 -24.03 -31.69
C PHE A 302 3.50 -23.04 -30.59
N VAL A 303 2.84 -23.05 -29.44
CA VAL A 303 3.16 -22.20 -28.30
C VAL A 303 3.63 -23.03 -27.10
N PRO A 304 4.92 -22.97 -26.75
CA PRO A 304 5.44 -23.68 -25.58
C PRO A 304 4.70 -23.25 -24.31
N LYS A 305 4.24 -24.22 -23.53
CA LYS A 305 3.69 -23.93 -22.19
C LYS A 305 4.81 -23.51 -21.24
N LYS A 306 4.53 -22.55 -20.36
CA LYS A 306 5.49 -22.18 -19.30
C LYS A 306 5.77 -23.46 -18.49
N GLY A 307 7.00 -23.95 -18.58
CA GLY A 307 7.42 -25.06 -17.74
C GLY A 307 7.25 -24.66 -16.28
N PHE A 308 6.70 -25.55 -15.46
CA PHE A 308 6.93 -25.53 -14.03
C PHE A 308 8.41 -25.79 -13.81
N GLY A 309 9.23 -24.77 -14.03
CA GLY A 309 10.40 -24.65 -13.21
C GLY A 309 9.84 -24.61 -11.81
N ALA A 310 9.93 -25.73 -11.08
CA ALA A 310 9.91 -25.72 -9.63
C ALA A 310 10.64 -24.43 -9.25
N TYR A 311 10.02 -23.58 -8.44
CA TYR A 311 10.69 -22.45 -7.84
C TYR A 311 11.84 -23.01 -6.98
N LYS A 312 12.89 -23.54 -7.63
CA LYS A 312 14.20 -23.67 -7.05
C LYS A 312 14.47 -22.25 -6.64
N ASN A 313 14.65 -22.04 -5.34
CA ASN A 313 14.98 -20.79 -4.68
C ASN A 313 16.20 -20.14 -5.36
N LYS A 314 16.03 -19.64 -6.58
CA LYS A 314 17.04 -18.93 -7.33
C LYS A 314 16.89 -17.53 -6.77
N TYR A 315 17.71 -17.25 -5.78
CA TYR A 315 17.88 -15.92 -5.22
C TYR A 315 17.87 -14.91 -6.37
N ILE A 316 16.82 -14.09 -6.44
CA ILE A 316 16.67 -13.08 -7.48
C ILE A 316 17.56 -11.92 -7.02
N TYR A 317 18.67 -11.73 -7.74
CA TYR A 317 19.51 -10.58 -7.50
C TYR A 317 18.72 -9.30 -7.86
N PRO A 318 18.87 -8.21 -7.09
CA PRO A 318 18.29 -6.93 -7.46
C PRO A 318 18.72 -6.50 -8.88
N ASP A 319 17.82 -5.84 -9.60
CA ASP A 319 18.01 -5.46 -11.01
C ASP A 319 19.28 -4.61 -11.26
N TRP A 320 19.79 -3.94 -10.24
CA TRP A 320 21.00 -3.11 -10.33
C TRP A 320 22.31 -3.89 -10.16
N TYR A 321 22.25 -5.19 -9.82
CA TYR A 321 23.45 -6.02 -9.70
C TYR A 321 24.06 -6.30 -11.07
N THR A 322 25.33 -5.95 -11.23
CA THR A 322 26.08 -6.30 -12.44
C THR A 322 26.47 -7.78 -12.44
N ALA A 323 26.69 -8.35 -13.64
CA ALA A 323 27.16 -9.74 -13.77
C ALA A 323 28.47 -9.97 -13.01
N ASP A 324 29.36 -8.97 -13.00
CA ASP A 324 30.64 -9.06 -12.31
C ASP A 324 30.51 -8.95 -10.78
N LEU A 325 29.56 -8.16 -10.27
CA LEU A 325 29.21 -8.17 -8.85
C LEU A 325 28.66 -9.55 -8.43
N ILE A 326 27.80 -10.15 -9.25
CA ILE A 326 27.25 -11.49 -8.99
C ILE A 326 28.38 -12.55 -8.96
N LYS A 327 29.33 -12.49 -9.91
CA LYS A 327 30.51 -13.37 -9.91
C LYS A 327 31.31 -13.23 -8.62
N ASP A 328 31.55 -12.00 -8.16
CA ASP A 328 32.31 -11.74 -6.94
C ASP A 328 31.57 -12.18 -5.67
N ILE A 329 30.25 -12.05 -5.63
CA ILE A 329 29.43 -12.56 -4.51
C ILE A 329 29.51 -14.08 -4.43
N LYS A 330 29.45 -14.78 -5.57
CA LYS A 330 29.63 -16.24 -5.63
C LYS A 330 31.03 -16.65 -5.21
N MET A 331 32.05 -15.95 -5.70
CA MET A 331 33.45 -16.16 -5.32
C MET A 331 33.66 -15.98 -3.82
N LYS A 332 33.10 -14.90 -3.24
CA LYS A 332 33.11 -14.65 -1.79
C LYS A 332 32.49 -15.83 -1.02
N GLY A 333 31.36 -16.34 -1.49
CA GLY A 333 30.69 -17.49 -0.88
C GLY A 333 31.52 -18.77 -0.94
N ARG A 334 32.24 -19.00 -2.04
CA ARG A 334 33.15 -20.14 -2.20
C ARG A 334 34.36 -20.03 -1.24
N LEU A 335 35.07 -18.90 -1.27
CA LEU A 335 36.24 -18.67 -0.41
C LEU A 335 35.88 -18.70 1.08
N HIS A 336 34.67 -18.24 1.46
CA HIS A 336 34.21 -18.35 2.83
C HIS A 336 34.01 -19.81 3.27
N LYS A 337 33.49 -20.67 2.38
CA LYS A 337 33.37 -22.11 2.67
C LYS A 337 34.74 -22.76 2.79
N GLU A 338 35.67 -22.43 1.90
CA GLU A 338 37.06 -22.92 1.93
C GLU A 338 37.75 -22.51 3.25
N TYR A 339 37.70 -21.24 3.64
CA TYR A 339 38.20 -20.75 4.94
C TYR A 339 37.55 -21.46 6.14
N LYS A 340 36.22 -21.69 6.10
CA LYS A 340 35.51 -22.38 7.19
C LYS A 340 35.88 -23.87 7.29
N ALA A 341 36.39 -24.46 6.22
CA ALA A 341 36.85 -25.85 6.19
C ALA A 341 38.35 -25.98 6.55
N SER A 342 39.20 -25.05 6.10
CA SER A 342 40.65 -25.10 6.33
C SER A 342 41.10 -24.47 7.64
N GLY A 343 40.43 -23.40 8.11
CA GLY A 343 40.82 -22.62 9.28
C GLY A 343 42.12 -21.80 9.11
N CYS A 344 42.74 -21.80 7.92
CA CYS A 344 44.03 -21.18 7.66
C CYS A 344 43.92 -19.65 7.46
N LYS A 345 45.02 -18.94 7.77
CA LYS A 345 45.09 -17.47 7.70
C LYS A 345 45.13 -16.97 6.25
N GLU A 346 45.75 -17.73 5.36
CA GLU A 346 45.90 -17.44 3.93
C GLU A 346 44.53 -17.43 3.23
N ASP A 347 43.69 -18.42 3.53
CA ASP A 347 42.32 -18.51 3.01
C ASP A 347 41.44 -17.38 3.55
N TYR A 348 41.65 -16.97 4.80
CA TYR A 348 40.99 -15.80 5.38
C TYR A 348 41.38 -14.51 4.63
N LEU A 349 42.66 -14.31 4.31
CA LEU A 349 43.12 -13.12 3.58
C LEU A 349 42.51 -13.05 2.17
N LEU A 350 42.42 -14.19 1.47
CA LEU A 350 41.75 -14.27 0.17
C LEU A 350 40.25 -13.94 0.28
N PHE A 351 39.57 -14.52 1.27
CA PHE A 351 38.17 -14.20 1.56
C PHE A 351 37.98 -12.72 1.90
N ALA A 352 38.81 -12.16 2.77
CA ALA A 352 38.74 -10.76 3.20
C ALA A 352 38.92 -9.80 2.02
N LYS A 353 39.88 -10.07 1.13
CA LYS A 353 40.10 -9.29 -0.11
C LYS A 353 38.86 -9.28 -1.01
N VAL A 354 38.26 -10.44 -1.25
CA VAL A 354 37.04 -10.52 -2.08
C VAL A 354 35.83 -9.90 -1.37
N ARG A 355 35.74 -10.01 -0.04
CA ARG A 355 34.69 -9.34 0.75
C ARG A 355 34.75 -7.83 0.62
N THR A 356 35.94 -7.23 0.71
CA THR A 356 36.13 -5.78 0.53
C THR A 356 35.76 -5.36 -0.89
N ARG A 357 36.24 -6.09 -1.91
CA ARG A 357 35.90 -5.83 -3.31
C ARG A 357 34.39 -5.88 -3.58
N VAL A 358 33.68 -6.84 -3.00
CA VAL A 358 32.21 -6.93 -3.11
C VAL A 358 31.54 -5.71 -2.47
N LYS A 359 32.01 -5.25 -1.30
CA LYS A 359 31.45 -4.08 -0.61
C LYS A 359 31.62 -2.81 -1.45
N GLU A 360 32.79 -2.61 -2.02
CA GLU A 360 33.09 -1.48 -2.92
C GLU A 360 32.24 -1.51 -4.19
N LYS A 361 32.11 -2.68 -4.83
CA LYS A 361 31.27 -2.84 -6.03
C LYS A 361 29.79 -2.61 -5.73
N ILE A 362 29.28 -3.09 -4.60
CA ILE A 362 27.90 -2.82 -4.18
C ILE A 362 27.65 -1.32 -4.09
N HIS A 363 28.54 -0.57 -3.45
CA HIS A 363 28.36 0.87 -3.29
C HIS A 363 28.42 1.60 -4.65
N ARG A 364 29.39 1.23 -5.49
CA ARG A 364 29.58 1.79 -6.83
C ARG A 364 28.40 1.51 -7.76
N ASP A 365 27.99 0.25 -7.88
CA ASP A 365 26.91 -0.17 -8.78
C ASP A 365 25.56 0.41 -8.32
N TYR A 366 25.35 0.50 -7.00
CA TYR A 366 24.14 1.13 -6.47
C TYR A 366 24.10 2.64 -6.72
N SER A 367 25.22 3.36 -6.54
CA SER A 367 25.29 4.79 -6.86
C SER A 367 25.04 5.03 -8.34
N ALA A 368 25.69 4.28 -9.23
CA ALA A 368 25.50 4.37 -10.67
C ALA A 368 24.03 4.10 -11.08
N TYR A 369 23.37 3.17 -10.40
CA TYR A 369 21.95 2.90 -10.60
C TYR A 369 21.06 4.05 -10.14
N GLN A 370 21.34 4.68 -9.00
CA GLN A 370 20.61 5.87 -8.55
C GLN A 370 20.76 7.03 -9.54
N ASP A 371 21.97 7.28 -10.02
CA ASP A 371 22.24 8.33 -11.03
C ASP A 371 21.49 8.05 -12.34
N LYS A 372 21.44 6.77 -12.75
CA LYS A 372 20.66 6.35 -13.91
C LYS A 372 19.17 6.63 -13.71
N LEU A 373 18.59 6.25 -12.57
CA LEU A 373 17.19 6.51 -12.26
C LEU A 373 16.86 8.01 -12.26
N GLN A 374 17.77 8.85 -11.77
CA GLN A 374 17.60 10.31 -11.77
C GLN A 374 17.63 10.88 -13.19
N ARG A 375 18.62 10.48 -14.01
CA ARG A 375 18.73 10.95 -15.40
C ARG A 375 17.57 10.50 -16.28
N GLU A 376 17.10 9.27 -16.09
CA GLU A 376 16.06 8.67 -16.91
C GLU A 376 14.64 8.94 -16.39
N LEU A 377 14.45 9.66 -15.27
CA LEU A 377 13.14 9.90 -14.67
C LEU A 377 12.13 10.51 -15.66
N ALA A 378 12.58 11.46 -16.49
CA ALA A 378 11.73 12.11 -17.49
C ALA A 378 11.42 11.21 -18.70
N ARG A 379 12.33 10.30 -19.05
CA ARG A 379 12.24 9.45 -20.26
C ARG A 379 11.59 8.09 -19.98
N GLU A 380 11.88 7.51 -18.82
CA GLU A 380 11.38 6.21 -18.37
C GLU A 380 10.91 6.26 -16.90
N PRO A 381 9.80 6.96 -16.60
CA PRO A 381 9.30 7.07 -15.23
C PRO A 381 8.91 5.71 -14.61
N LYS A 382 8.67 4.68 -15.43
CA LYS A 382 8.31 3.33 -14.97
C LYS A 382 9.40 2.67 -14.12
N SER A 383 10.68 2.88 -14.46
CA SER A 383 11.81 2.29 -13.72
C SER A 383 11.92 2.91 -12.31
N PHE A 384 11.75 4.23 -12.21
CA PHE A 384 11.67 4.96 -10.95
C PHE A 384 10.49 4.48 -10.07
N TRP A 385 9.29 4.40 -10.62
CA TRP A 385 8.13 3.93 -9.85
C TRP A 385 8.23 2.47 -9.42
N ARG A 386 8.91 1.62 -10.20
CA ARG A 386 9.24 0.24 -9.80
C ARG A 386 10.20 0.23 -8.60
N PHE A 387 11.24 1.07 -8.62
CA PHE A 387 12.15 1.25 -7.49
C PHE A 387 11.43 1.76 -6.23
N VAL A 388 10.57 2.77 -6.36
CA VAL A 388 9.77 3.30 -5.23
C VAL A 388 8.85 2.21 -4.67
N LYS A 389 8.13 1.48 -5.53
CA LYS A 389 7.28 0.36 -5.11
C LYS A 389 8.06 -0.73 -4.38
N SER A 390 9.29 -1.05 -4.82
CA SER A 390 10.14 -2.04 -4.15
C SER A 390 10.57 -1.62 -2.73
N ARG A 391 10.54 -0.32 -2.42
CA ARG A 391 10.85 0.23 -1.09
C ARG A 391 9.62 0.51 -0.24
N SER A 392 8.43 0.60 -0.85
CA SER A 392 7.19 0.74 -0.13
C SER A 392 6.81 -0.58 0.55
N LYS A 393 6.86 -0.62 1.88
CA LYS A 393 6.21 -1.68 2.67
C LYS A 393 4.68 -1.58 2.63
N SER A 394 4.15 -0.46 2.14
CA SER A 394 2.71 -0.32 1.90
C SER A 394 2.37 -1.08 0.62
N SER A 395 2.01 -2.34 0.80
CA SER A 395 0.98 -2.93 -0.05
C SER A 395 -0.28 -2.10 0.22
N ASN A 396 -0.66 -1.21 -0.69
CA ASN A 396 -1.99 -0.60 -0.72
C ASN A 396 -3.03 -1.70 -1.01
N LYS A 397 -3.17 -2.64 -0.09
CA LYS A 397 -4.32 -3.51 0.03
C LYS A 397 -5.21 -2.81 1.06
N SER A 398 -5.83 -1.71 0.64
CA SER A 398 -7.14 -1.39 1.19
C SER A 398 -7.99 -2.62 0.90
N ARG A 399 -8.05 -3.52 1.88
CA ARG A 399 -8.77 -4.78 1.79
C ARG A 399 -10.22 -4.43 2.07
N LEU A 400 -11.12 -4.86 1.20
CA LEU A 400 -12.54 -4.61 1.40
C LEU A 400 -12.95 -5.33 2.70
N GLU A 401 -13.61 -4.61 3.61
CA GLU A 401 -14.11 -5.17 4.87
C GLU A 401 -15.63 -5.26 4.78
N LYS A 402 -16.17 -6.44 5.11
CA LYS A 402 -17.60 -6.69 5.28
C LYS A 402 -17.81 -7.27 6.67
N ASP A 403 -18.69 -6.65 7.45
CA ASP A 403 -19.02 -7.06 8.84
C ASP A 403 -17.78 -7.23 9.75
N GLY A 404 -16.80 -6.33 9.60
CA GLY A 404 -15.55 -6.36 10.37
C GLY A 404 -14.55 -7.45 9.96
N THR A 405 -14.82 -8.18 8.87
CA THR A 405 -13.93 -9.21 8.33
C THR A 405 -13.31 -8.74 7.01
N ALA A 406 -11.99 -8.81 6.92
CA ALA A 406 -11.26 -8.37 5.73
C ALA A 406 -11.24 -9.47 4.67
N LEU A 407 -11.91 -9.22 3.54
CA LEU A 407 -12.12 -10.19 2.46
C LEU A 407 -10.83 -10.46 1.67
N ASN A 408 -10.70 -11.69 1.19
CA ASN A 408 -9.65 -12.04 0.24
C ASN A 408 -10.01 -11.55 -1.19
N ASP A 409 -9.06 -11.64 -2.11
CA ASP A 409 -9.18 -11.08 -3.46
C ASP A 409 -10.29 -11.73 -4.33
N GLU A 410 -10.61 -12.99 -4.08
CA GLU A 410 -11.66 -13.78 -4.75
C GLU A 410 -13.02 -13.47 -4.13
N GLU A 411 -13.11 -13.52 -2.80
CA GLU A 411 -14.27 -13.09 -2.01
C GLU A 411 -14.68 -11.65 -2.34
N CYS A 412 -13.71 -10.74 -2.55
CA CYS A 412 -14.00 -9.37 -3.00
C CYS A 412 -14.72 -9.37 -4.35
N ALA A 413 -14.23 -10.15 -5.32
CA ALA A 413 -14.82 -10.21 -6.66
C ALA A 413 -16.23 -10.78 -6.61
N THR A 414 -16.44 -11.86 -5.85
CA THR A 414 -17.75 -12.47 -5.63
C THR A 414 -18.72 -11.50 -4.94
N GLU A 415 -18.27 -10.74 -3.94
CA GLU A 415 -19.10 -9.73 -3.27
C GLU A 415 -19.43 -8.55 -4.17
N PHE A 416 -18.50 -8.09 -5.00
CA PHE A 416 -18.82 -7.12 -6.05
C PHE A 416 -19.84 -7.68 -7.02
N ALA A 417 -19.67 -8.91 -7.51
CA ALA A 417 -20.61 -9.55 -8.40
C ALA A 417 -22.00 -9.66 -7.77
N ARG A 418 -22.09 -10.08 -6.50
CA ARG A 418 -23.34 -10.14 -5.73
C ARG A 418 -23.98 -8.76 -5.56
N TYR A 419 -23.19 -7.75 -5.22
CA TYR A 419 -23.69 -6.37 -5.10
C TYR A 419 -24.23 -5.87 -6.45
N PHE A 420 -23.46 -6.02 -7.53
CA PHE A 420 -23.88 -5.61 -8.86
C PHE A 420 -25.09 -6.41 -9.36
N HIS A 421 -25.20 -7.69 -9.01
CA HIS A 421 -26.40 -8.47 -9.27
C HIS A 421 -27.61 -7.90 -8.52
N SER A 422 -27.45 -7.55 -7.24
CA SER A 422 -28.54 -7.04 -6.38
C SER A 422 -29.10 -5.68 -6.80
N VAL A 423 -28.35 -4.88 -7.57
CA VAL A 423 -28.86 -3.61 -8.11
C VAL A 423 -29.67 -3.78 -9.40
N TYR A 424 -29.66 -4.97 -10.01
CA TYR A 424 -30.58 -5.29 -11.10
C TYR A 424 -31.92 -5.75 -10.54
N CYS A 425 -33.01 -5.41 -11.22
CA CYS A 425 -34.33 -5.88 -10.85
C CYS A 425 -34.47 -7.38 -11.17
N ASP A 426 -34.83 -8.20 -10.18
CA ASP A 426 -35.17 -9.63 -10.37
C ASP A 426 -36.39 -9.85 -11.28
N ARG A 427 -37.19 -8.80 -11.51
CA ARG A 427 -38.25 -8.84 -12.50
C ARG A 427 -37.65 -8.57 -13.86
N ALA A 428 -37.64 -9.60 -14.70
CA ALA A 428 -37.46 -9.42 -16.14
C ALA A 428 -38.41 -8.30 -16.58
N PRO A 429 -37.91 -7.23 -17.24
CA PRO A 429 -38.79 -6.17 -17.69
C PRO A 429 -39.88 -6.79 -18.58
N GLU A 430 -41.14 -6.50 -18.28
CA GLU A 430 -42.25 -6.92 -19.13
C GLU A 430 -42.15 -6.16 -20.46
N LEU A 431 -41.44 -6.77 -21.41
CA LEU A 431 -41.26 -6.22 -22.75
C LEU A 431 -42.57 -6.35 -23.53
N SER A 432 -43.44 -5.36 -23.39
CA SER A 432 -44.68 -5.29 -24.18
C SER A 432 -44.39 -4.67 -25.54
N ALA A 433 -44.39 -5.51 -26.59
CA ALA A 433 -44.29 -5.05 -27.97
C ALA A 433 -45.34 -3.97 -28.30
N SER A 434 -46.53 -4.04 -27.68
CA SER A 434 -47.58 -3.04 -27.86
C SER A 434 -47.30 -1.70 -27.14
N GLN A 435 -46.58 -1.70 -26.01
CA GLN A 435 -46.16 -0.46 -25.34
C GLN A 435 -44.97 0.18 -26.05
N ALA A 436 -43.99 -0.61 -26.51
CA ALA A 436 -42.87 -0.13 -27.32
C ALA A 436 -43.33 0.47 -28.66
N SER A 437 -44.36 -0.13 -29.28
CA SER A 437 -44.98 0.40 -30.50
C SER A 437 -45.69 1.73 -30.25
N ARG A 438 -46.38 1.87 -29.11
CA ARG A 438 -47.07 3.11 -28.69
C ARG A 438 -46.12 4.25 -28.30
N ALA A 439 -44.94 3.93 -27.76
CA ALA A 439 -43.90 4.90 -27.42
C ALA A 439 -43.14 5.44 -28.65
N GLY A 440 -43.20 4.75 -29.78
CA GLY A 440 -42.47 5.11 -31.02
C GLY A 440 -43.12 6.20 -31.88
N GLY A 441 -44.01 7.02 -31.32
CA GLY A 441 -44.68 8.13 -32.02
C GLY A 441 -44.00 9.50 -31.88
N SER A 442 -42.91 9.60 -31.11
CA SER A 442 -42.11 10.83 -30.99
C SER A 442 -40.82 10.70 -31.79
N GLU A 443 -40.44 11.74 -32.53
CA GLU A 443 -39.24 11.84 -33.39
C GLU A 443 -37.90 11.56 -32.67
N GLY A 444 -37.90 11.23 -31.37
CA GLY A 444 -36.73 10.86 -30.57
C GLY A 444 -36.66 9.39 -30.12
N ALA A 445 -37.61 8.52 -30.48
CA ALA A 445 -37.57 7.11 -30.07
C ALA A 445 -36.64 6.28 -30.98
N ALA A 446 -35.39 6.09 -30.55
CA ALA A 446 -34.42 5.24 -31.25
C ALA A 446 -34.86 3.76 -31.20
N ARG A 447 -35.49 3.28 -32.28
CA ARG A 447 -35.71 1.84 -32.51
C ARG A 447 -34.39 1.22 -32.94
N VAL A 448 -33.77 0.44 -32.06
CA VAL A 448 -32.57 -0.34 -32.39
C VAL A 448 -33.02 -1.66 -32.99
N HIS A 449 -32.98 -1.75 -34.32
CA HIS A 449 -33.14 -3.03 -35.01
C HIS A 449 -31.79 -3.74 -35.01
N LEU A 450 -31.66 -4.79 -34.19
CA LEU A 450 -30.52 -5.69 -34.25
C LEU A 450 -30.70 -6.58 -35.49
N GLN A 451 -29.99 -6.25 -36.56
CA GLN A 451 -29.88 -7.13 -37.73
C GLN A 451 -28.82 -8.19 -37.46
N ALA A 452 -28.91 -9.33 -38.17
CA ALA A 452 -27.86 -10.32 -38.17
C ALA A 452 -26.52 -9.65 -38.52
N LEU A 453 -25.50 -9.94 -37.70
CA LEU A 453 -24.17 -9.44 -37.91
C LEU A 453 -23.60 -10.01 -39.22
N ALA A 454 -22.86 -9.18 -39.93
CA ALA A 454 -22.08 -9.59 -41.09
C ALA A 454 -20.63 -9.86 -40.67
N PRO A 455 -19.93 -10.84 -41.29
CA PRO A 455 -18.52 -11.11 -40.98
C PRO A 455 -17.61 -9.89 -41.12
N ALA A 456 -17.93 -8.97 -42.04
CA ALA A 456 -17.18 -7.71 -42.21
C ALA A 456 -17.25 -6.82 -40.96
N ALA A 457 -18.42 -6.69 -40.34
CA ALA A 457 -18.60 -5.90 -39.13
C ALA A 457 -17.83 -6.51 -37.94
N VAL A 458 -17.80 -7.85 -37.86
CA VAL A 458 -17.00 -8.56 -36.86
C VAL A 458 -15.50 -8.36 -37.11
N SER A 459 -15.04 -8.45 -38.36
CA SER A 459 -13.63 -8.20 -38.72
C SER A 459 -13.18 -6.78 -38.36
N ASP A 460 -14.04 -5.78 -38.59
CA ASP A 460 -13.77 -4.38 -38.21
C ASP A 460 -13.72 -4.20 -36.68
N ALA A 461 -14.61 -4.86 -35.95
CA ALA A 461 -14.56 -4.88 -34.49
C ALA A 461 -13.26 -5.50 -33.96
N LEU A 462 -12.86 -6.66 -34.51
CA LEU A 462 -11.60 -7.32 -34.15
C LEU A 462 -10.39 -6.45 -34.49
N ARG A 463 -10.43 -5.69 -35.58
CA ARG A 463 -9.37 -4.75 -35.97
C ARG A 463 -9.21 -3.61 -34.96
N ALA A 464 -10.31 -3.15 -34.36
CA ALA A 464 -10.31 -2.07 -33.38
C ALA A 464 -9.68 -2.49 -32.02
N LEU A 465 -9.35 -3.77 -31.84
CA LEU A 465 -8.74 -4.26 -30.62
C LEU A 465 -7.34 -3.73 -30.40
N ALA A 466 -7.12 -3.27 -29.17
CA ALA A 466 -5.80 -2.85 -28.73
C ALA A 466 -4.87 -4.08 -28.71
N PRO A 467 -3.68 -4.03 -29.32
CA PRO A 467 -2.71 -5.13 -29.33
C PRO A 467 -2.00 -5.29 -27.98
N LYS A 468 -2.78 -5.55 -26.94
CA LYS A 468 -2.26 -5.80 -25.59
C LYS A 468 -1.80 -7.25 -25.50
N ARG A 469 -0.75 -7.47 -24.70
CA ARG A 469 -0.22 -8.80 -24.36
C ARG A 469 -0.84 -9.40 -23.10
N ALA A 470 -1.66 -8.62 -22.40
CA ALA A 470 -2.43 -9.13 -21.28
C ALA A 470 -3.45 -10.14 -21.83
N VAL A 471 -3.52 -11.31 -21.20
CA VAL A 471 -4.44 -12.39 -21.59
C VAL A 471 -5.69 -12.30 -20.74
N GLY A 472 -6.83 -12.63 -21.34
CA GLY A 472 -8.10 -12.80 -20.64
C GLY A 472 -8.17 -14.13 -19.89
N PRO A 473 -9.35 -14.48 -19.34
CA PRO A 473 -9.60 -15.77 -18.71
C PRO A 473 -9.39 -16.96 -19.67
N ASP A 474 -9.55 -16.73 -20.98
CA ASP A 474 -9.30 -17.68 -22.06
C ASP A 474 -7.81 -17.99 -22.29
N GLY A 475 -6.90 -17.22 -21.68
CA GLY A 475 -5.45 -17.37 -21.87
C GLY A 475 -4.95 -16.91 -23.24
N ILE A 476 -5.79 -16.31 -24.09
CA ILE A 476 -5.46 -15.89 -25.46
C ILE A 476 -5.21 -14.38 -25.49
N PRO A 477 -4.07 -13.91 -26.05
CA PRO A 477 -3.82 -12.48 -26.17
C PRO A 477 -4.71 -11.81 -27.22
N PRO A 478 -5.26 -10.61 -26.97
CA PRO A 478 -6.08 -9.88 -27.93
C PRO A 478 -5.39 -9.63 -29.29
N TYR A 479 -4.06 -9.46 -29.31
CA TYR A 479 -3.33 -9.28 -30.55
C TYR A 479 -3.43 -10.50 -31.47
N LEU A 480 -3.53 -11.72 -30.92
CA LEU A 480 -3.61 -12.95 -31.71
C LEU A 480 -4.93 -13.02 -32.48
N VAL A 481 -6.03 -12.70 -31.81
CA VAL A 481 -7.38 -12.65 -32.41
C VAL A 481 -7.46 -11.56 -33.47
N ARG A 482 -6.90 -10.39 -33.19
CA ARG A 482 -6.83 -9.27 -34.14
C ARG A 482 -6.02 -9.61 -35.41
N ASP A 483 -4.89 -10.29 -35.25
CA ASP A 483 -4.03 -10.67 -36.38
C ASP A 483 -4.71 -11.76 -37.23
N CYS A 484 -5.48 -12.66 -36.61
CA CYS A 484 -6.23 -13.74 -37.28
C CYS A 484 -7.67 -13.37 -37.68
N ARG A 485 -8.04 -12.08 -37.62
CA ARG A 485 -9.43 -11.61 -37.82
C ARG A 485 -10.08 -12.08 -39.12
N GLU A 486 -9.32 -12.17 -40.22
CA GLU A 486 -9.87 -12.54 -41.53
C GLU A 486 -10.36 -14.00 -41.54
N VAL A 487 -9.78 -14.84 -40.69
CA VAL A 487 -10.13 -16.26 -40.54
C VAL A 487 -11.18 -16.45 -39.45
N LEU A 488 -11.07 -15.72 -38.34
CA LEU A 488 -11.94 -15.88 -37.17
C LEU A 488 -13.26 -15.10 -37.28
N ALA A 489 -13.36 -14.11 -38.16
CA ALA A 489 -14.56 -13.30 -38.31
C ALA A 489 -15.79 -14.12 -38.72
N GLY A 490 -15.64 -15.11 -39.60
CA GLY A 490 -16.74 -15.99 -40.02
C GLY A 490 -17.31 -16.83 -38.87
N PRO A 491 -16.48 -17.65 -38.19
CA PRO A 491 -16.91 -18.46 -37.06
C PRO A 491 -17.50 -17.64 -35.90
N LEU A 492 -16.86 -16.51 -35.54
CA LEU A 492 -17.37 -15.63 -34.47
C LEU A 492 -18.69 -14.98 -34.85
N CYS A 493 -18.86 -14.56 -36.12
CA CYS A 493 -20.11 -14.00 -36.60
C CYS A 493 -21.27 -15.00 -36.49
N HIS A 494 -21.02 -16.28 -36.80
CA HIS A 494 -22.00 -17.34 -36.64
C HIS A 494 -22.43 -17.50 -35.18
N ILE A 495 -21.46 -17.58 -34.26
CA ILE A 495 -21.72 -17.69 -32.82
C ILE A 495 -22.51 -16.48 -32.30
N TYR A 496 -22.12 -15.26 -32.69
CA TYR A 496 -22.83 -14.06 -32.26
C TYR A 496 -24.26 -14.02 -32.78
N ASN A 497 -24.50 -14.45 -34.03
CA ASN A 497 -25.85 -14.52 -34.58
C ASN A 497 -26.70 -15.57 -33.86
N ILE A 498 -26.14 -16.73 -33.50
CA ILE A 498 -26.83 -17.71 -32.64
C ILE A 498 -27.24 -17.04 -31.32
N CYS A 499 -26.31 -16.37 -30.63
CA CYS A 499 -26.58 -15.70 -29.35
C CYS A 499 -27.67 -14.62 -29.47
N LEU A 500 -27.67 -13.87 -30.58
CA LEU A 500 -28.68 -12.85 -30.86
C LEU A 500 -30.06 -13.47 -31.15
N GLU A 501 -30.11 -14.57 -31.90
CA GLU A 501 -31.34 -15.30 -32.22
C GLU A 501 -31.93 -15.99 -30.99
N SER A 502 -31.10 -16.66 -30.20
CA SER A 502 -31.52 -17.38 -28.99
C SER A 502 -31.75 -16.46 -27.79
N SER A 503 -31.27 -15.21 -27.85
CA SER A 503 -31.19 -14.29 -26.71
C SER A 503 -30.46 -14.90 -25.49
N THR A 504 -29.53 -15.82 -25.75
CA THR A 504 -28.69 -16.47 -24.73
C THR A 504 -27.22 -16.14 -24.94
N TYR A 505 -26.43 -16.24 -23.87
CA TYR A 505 -24.99 -16.04 -23.90
C TYR A 505 -24.28 -17.34 -23.49
N PRO A 506 -23.10 -17.67 -24.06
CA PRO A 506 -22.37 -18.89 -23.71
C PRO A 506 -21.84 -18.86 -22.27
N ASP A 507 -22.06 -19.93 -21.53
CA ASP A 507 -21.62 -20.12 -20.14
C ASP A 507 -20.09 -20.24 -20.04
N SER A 508 -19.42 -20.81 -21.05
CA SER A 508 -17.98 -21.10 -21.05
C SER A 508 -17.07 -19.88 -21.30
N GLY A 509 -17.63 -18.67 -21.44
CA GLY A 509 -16.88 -17.42 -21.65
C GLY A 509 -16.71 -16.55 -20.41
N ALA A 510 -17.35 -16.90 -19.29
CA ALA A 510 -17.24 -16.18 -18.03
C ALA A 510 -17.08 -17.21 -16.91
N ASP A 511 -15.84 -17.58 -16.61
CA ASP A 511 -15.55 -18.04 -15.26
C ASP A 511 -15.96 -16.89 -14.30
N PRO A 512 -16.98 -17.05 -13.44
CA PRO A 512 -17.43 -16.00 -12.54
C PRO A 512 -16.34 -15.54 -11.55
N ASP A 513 -15.26 -16.31 -11.46
CA ASP A 513 -14.21 -16.16 -10.48
C ASP A 513 -12.86 -15.82 -11.13
N LEU A 514 -12.69 -14.67 -11.80
CA LEU A 514 -11.37 -14.02 -11.88
C LEU A 514 -11.40 -12.55 -12.39
N LYS A 515 -11.43 -11.62 -11.42
CA LYS A 515 -10.94 -10.22 -11.44
C LYS A 515 -11.00 -9.41 -12.74
N ILE A 516 -12.01 -8.55 -12.86
CA ILE A 516 -11.94 -7.30 -13.64
C ILE A 516 -11.47 -6.17 -12.72
N GLY A 517 -10.19 -5.81 -12.85
CA GLY A 517 -9.63 -4.59 -12.29
C GLY A 517 -9.32 -3.60 -13.41
N ASP A 518 -10.25 -2.68 -13.68
CA ASP A 518 -9.99 -1.26 -13.89
C ASP A 518 -11.31 -0.58 -14.27
N GLY A 519 -11.65 0.46 -13.50
CA GLY A 519 -12.84 1.28 -13.72
C GLY A 519 -12.76 2.04 -15.03
N GLN A 520 -13.36 1.47 -16.08
CA GLN A 520 -14.21 2.16 -17.03
C GLN A 520 -15.22 1.14 -17.57
N VAL A 521 -16.50 1.42 -17.38
CA VAL A 521 -17.59 0.61 -17.94
C VAL A 521 -17.51 0.71 -19.47
N LYS A 522 -16.88 -0.29 -20.07
CA LYS A 522 -17.16 -0.73 -21.43
C LYS A 522 -17.55 -2.20 -21.31
N LYS A 523 -18.80 -2.52 -21.66
CA LYS A 523 -19.24 -3.90 -21.88
C LYS A 523 -18.27 -4.53 -22.88
N GLY A 524 -17.36 -5.37 -22.39
CA GLY A 524 -16.53 -6.22 -23.22
C GLY A 524 -17.38 -7.40 -23.65
N GLY A 525 -17.89 -7.34 -24.87
CA GLY A 525 -18.23 -8.56 -25.61
C GLY A 525 -16.94 -9.26 -26.02
N PHE A 526 -17.07 -10.52 -26.45
CA PHE A 526 -15.99 -11.32 -27.00
C PHE A 526 -15.09 -10.51 -27.95
N ALA A 527 -13.79 -10.55 -27.63
CA ALA A 527 -12.68 -9.85 -28.26
C ALA A 527 -12.90 -8.34 -28.41
#